data_AF-A0A914EEU2-F1
#
_entry.id   AF-A0A914EEU2-F1
#
_cell.length_a   1.000
_cell.length_b   1.000
_cell.length_c   1.000
_cell.angle_alpha   90.00
_cell.angle_beta   90.00
_cell.angle_gamma   90.00
#
_symmetry.space_group_name_H-M   'P 1'
#
loop_
_entity.id
_entity.type
_entity.pdbx_description
1 polymer ?
#
loop_
_entity_poly.entity_id
_entity_poly.type
_entity_poly.pdbx_seq_one_letter_code
_entity_poly.pdbx_strand_id
1 'polypeptide(L)'
;MKIFWFIITASMACGFFYQLIFQLIRTYLSYPVNVDTKIDYGKRVFPAVTFCMLNPWKTTNITGTPLDDLVSSYLDDDYASSKYGFTIPSTTIRTQRAAKWTQLMYEELKNIDETDNQILSYGYDELFIKCVFNTKDCDES
;
A
#
# COMPACT_ATOMS: atom_id res chain seq x y z
N MET A 1 -69.17 35.98 -7.91
CA MET A 1 -67.87 36.43 -8.47
C MET A 1 -66.67 36.28 -7.51
N LYS A 2 -66.84 36.13 -6.19
CA LYS A 2 -65.70 36.00 -5.24
C LYS A 2 -65.00 34.63 -5.29
N ILE A 3 -65.75 33.55 -5.58
CA ILE A 3 -65.24 32.17 -5.63
C ILE A 3 -64.25 31.97 -6.79
N PHE A 4 -64.49 32.60 -7.94
CA PHE A 4 -63.58 32.54 -9.08
C PHE A 4 -62.20 33.12 -8.75
N TRP A 5 -62.16 34.30 -8.12
CA TRP A 5 -60.92 34.91 -7.64
C TRP A 5 -60.22 34.10 -6.56
N PHE A 6 -60.98 33.43 -5.69
CA PHE A 6 -60.43 32.53 -4.68
C PHE A 6 -59.74 31.30 -5.31
N ILE A 7 -60.33 30.69 -6.33
CA ILE A 7 -59.75 29.53 -7.01
C ILE A 7 -58.45 29.90 -7.73
N ILE A 8 -58.42 31.07 -8.39
CA ILE A 8 -57.21 31.55 -9.09
C ILE A 8 -56.08 31.86 -8.11
N THR A 9 -56.39 32.55 -7.02
CA THR A 9 -55.38 32.87 -6.00
C THR A 9 -54.89 31.63 -5.27
N ALA A 10 -55.77 30.65 -5.00
CA ALA A 10 -55.39 29.37 -4.43
C ALA A 10 -54.48 28.56 -5.38
N SER A 11 -54.75 28.54 -6.68
CA SER A 11 -53.91 27.80 -7.63
C SER A 11 -52.50 28.39 -7.73
N MET A 12 -52.38 29.72 -7.76
CA MET A 12 -51.09 30.41 -7.74
C MET A 12 -50.34 30.14 -6.43
N ALA A 13 -51.02 30.19 -5.29
CA ALA A 13 -50.41 29.89 -3.99
C ALA A 13 -49.87 28.45 -3.94
N CYS A 14 -50.64 27.46 -4.39
CA CYS A 14 -50.21 26.07 -4.44
C CYS A 14 -48.97 25.87 -5.34
N GLY A 15 -48.94 26.50 -6.52
CA GLY A 15 -47.78 26.46 -7.41
C GLY A 15 -46.52 27.02 -6.75
N PHE A 16 -46.67 28.15 -6.04
CA PHE A 16 -45.56 28.79 -5.31
C PHE A 16 -45.01 27.91 -4.19
N PHE A 17 -45.89 27.29 -3.37
CA PHE A 17 -45.46 26.37 -2.31
C PHE A 17 -44.80 25.10 -2.86
N TYR A 18 -45.29 24.57 -3.98
CA TYR A 18 -44.67 23.41 -4.63
C TYR A 18 -43.25 23.74 -5.11
N GLN A 19 -43.07 24.87 -5.79
CA GLN A 19 -41.75 25.25 -6.29
C GLN A 19 -40.75 25.54 -5.15
N LEU A 20 -41.17 26.27 -4.11
CA LEU A 20 -40.31 26.57 -2.98
C LEU A 20 -39.97 25.34 -2.14
N ILE A 21 -40.98 24.63 -1.65
CA ILE A 21 -40.77 23.56 -0.65
C ILE A 21 -40.26 22.30 -1.32
N PHE A 22 -40.84 21.94 -2.48
CA PHE A 22 -40.53 20.65 -3.09
C PHE A 22 -39.25 20.70 -3.92
N GLN A 23 -38.98 21.78 -4.67
CA GLN A 23 -37.76 21.88 -5.47
C GLN A 23 -36.60 22.52 -4.71
N LEU A 24 -36.73 23.78 -4.29
CA LEU A 24 -35.58 24.49 -3.73
C LEU A 24 -35.13 23.89 -2.40
N ILE A 25 -36.05 23.66 -1.45
CA ILE A 25 -35.68 23.14 -0.12
C ILE A 25 -35.13 21.72 -0.20
N ARG A 26 -35.73 20.83 -1.02
CA ARG A 26 -35.21 19.46 -1.15
C ARG A 26 -33.86 19.41 -1.84
N THR A 27 -33.68 20.18 -2.92
CA THR A 27 -32.38 20.23 -3.61
C THR A 27 -31.31 20.90 -2.75
N TYR A 28 -31.67 21.86 -1.91
CA TYR A 28 -30.75 22.45 -0.94
C TYR A 28 -30.38 21.45 0.18
N LEU A 29 -31.38 20.78 0.77
CA LEU A 29 -31.18 19.79 1.85
C LEU A 29 -30.59 18.46 1.36
N SER A 30 -30.56 18.19 0.04
CA SER A 30 -29.85 17.04 -0.51
C SER A 30 -28.34 17.28 -0.62
N TYR A 31 -27.86 18.47 -0.27
CA TYR A 31 -26.45 18.88 -0.30
C TYR A 31 -25.71 18.39 -1.56
N PRO A 32 -26.20 18.70 -2.77
CA PRO A 32 -25.57 18.25 -3.98
C PRO A 32 -24.22 18.94 -4.11
N VAL A 33 -23.16 18.14 -4.13
CA VAL A 33 -21.79 18.63 -4.34
C VAL A 33 -21.49 18.58 -5.84
N ASN A 34 -21.12 19.74 -6.40
CA ASN A 34 -20.59 19.82 -7.76
C ASN A 34 -19.06 19.81 -7.66
N VAL A 35 -18.42 18.82 -8.28
CA VAL A 35 -16.96 18.73 -8.33
C VAL A 35 -16.50 19.22 -9.71
N ASP A 36 -15.86 20.39 -9.73
CA ASP A 36 -15.18 20.90 -10.92
C ASP A 36 -13.70 20.46 -10.86
N THR A 37 -13.24 19.74 -11.88
CA THR A 37 -11.86 19.24 -11.94
C THR A 37 -11.05 20.10 -12.89
N LYS A 38 -10.05 20.79 -12.36
CA LYS A 38 -9.10 21.57 -13.15
C LYS A 38 -7.70 20.98 -13.01
N ILE A 39 -6.96 20.96 -14.10
CA ILE A 39 -5.56 20.50 -14.09
C ILE A 39 -4.70 21.67 -13.61
N ASP A 40 -4.06 21.50 -12.46
CA ASP A 40 -3.08 22.43 -11.92
C ASP A 40 -1.64 21.93 -12.17
N TYR A 41 -0.84 22.80 -12.78
CA TYR A 41 0.57 22.59 -13.14
C TYR A 41 1.54 23.27 -12.15
N GLY A 42 1.07 23.68 -10.97
CA GLY A 42 1.89 24.23 -9.91
C GLY A 42 3.03 23.30 -9.44
N LYS A 43 4.02 23.88 -8.75
CA LYS A 43 5.12 23.12 -8.12
C LYS A 43 4.54 22.16 -7.08
N ARG A 44 4.73 20.86 -7.27
CA ARG A 44 4.27 19.82 -6.34
C ARG A 44 5.38 19.45 -5.38
N VAL A 45 5.01 19.24 -4.12
CA VAL A 45 5.92 18.65 -3.13
C VAL A 45 6.23 17.21 -3.50
N PHE A 46 7.45 16.77 -3.22
CA PHE A 46 7.81 15.37 -3.41
C PHE A 46 6.95 14.50 -2.48
N PRO A 47 6.23 13.49 -3.00
CA PRO A 47 5.40 12.65 -2.16
C PRO A 47 6.24 11.70 -1.30
N ALA A 48 5.65 11.17 -0.23
CA ALA A 48 6.24 10.04 0.48
C ALA A 48 6.21 8.81 -0.43
N VAL A 49 7.40 8.26 -0.73
CA VAL A 49 7.56 7.03 -1.52
C VAL A 49 7.95 5.91 -0.58
N THR A 50 7.14 4.85 -0.53
CA THR A 50 7.43 3.63 0.25
C THR A 50 7.83 2.52 -0.69
N PHE A 51 8.95 1.89 -0.40
CA PHE A 51 9.50 0.73 -1.11
C PHE A 51 9.66 -0.41 -0.11
N CYS A 52 9.64 -1.64 -0.60
CA CYS A 52 9.88 -2.82 0.23
C CYS A 52 10.68 -3.83 -0.60
N MET A 53 11.81 -4.28 -0.05
CA MET A 53 12.53 -5.41 -0.61
C MET A 53 11.74 -6.68 -0.28
N LEU A 54 11.39 -7.45 -1.30
CA LEU A 54 10.62 -8.70 -1.12
C LEU A 54 11.40 -9.75 -0.32
N ASN A 55 12.73 -9.67 -0.37
CA ASN A 55 13.61 -10.43 0.49
C ASN A 55 14.03 -9.58 1.70
N PRO A 56 13.67 -9.97 2.93
CA PRO A 56 14.05 -9.23 4.14
C PRO A 56 15.52 -9.42 4.54
N TRP A 57 16.22 -10.46 4.06
CA TRP A 57 17.51 -10.88 4.60
C TRP A 57 18.62 -10.93 3.54
N LYS A 58 19.80 -10.37 3.84
CA LYS A 58 20.98 -10.41 2.97
C LYS A 58 21.67 -11.76 3.03
N THR A 59 22.04 -12.33 1.89
CA THR A 59 22.82 -13.59 1.86
C THR A 59 24.28 -13.44 2.30
N THR A 60 24.82 -12.22 2.37
CA THR A 60 26.22 -12.00 2.73
C THR A 60 26.49 -12.15 4.22
N ASN A 61 25.48 -11.87 5.06
CA ASN A 61 25.64 -11.77 6.51
C ASN A 61 24.89 -12.87 7.27
N ILE A 62 24.39 -13.91 6.61
CA ILE A 62 23.63 -15.00 7.26
C ILE A 62 24.52 -16.01 7.99
N THR A 63 25.83 -15.96 7.84
CA THR A 63 26.76 -16.94 8.42
C THR A 63 26.55 -17.08 9.92
N GLY A 64 26.36 -18.32 10.38
CA GLY A 64 26.11 -18.62 11.80
C GLY A 64 24.66 -18.49 12.25
N THR A 65 23.73 -18.09 11.37
CA THR A 65 22.30 -18.05 11.66
C THR A 65 21.58 -19.33 11.17
N PRO A 66 20.38 -19.64 11.68
CA PRO A 66 19.56 -20.73 11.16
C PRO A 66 19.21 -20.59 9.67
N LEU A 67 19.28 -19.37 9.13
CA LEU A 67 19.03 -19.08 7.73
C LEU A 67 20.16 -19.58 6.81
N ASP A 68 21.40 -19.66 7.30
CA ASP A 68 22.55 -20.17 6.54
C ASP A 68 22.38 -21.65 6.15
N ASP A 69 21.94 -22.46 7.11
CA ASP A 69 21.64 -23.89 6.91
C ASP A 69 20.48 -24.10 5.93
N LEU A 70 19.46 -23.23 5.98
CA LEU A 70 18.35 -23.26 5.03
C LEU A 70 18.82 -22.89 3.61
N VAL A 71 19.61 -21.81 3.47
CA VAL A 71 20.06 -21.31 2.16
C VAL A 71 21.02 -22.30 1.52
N SER A 72 21.99 -22.84 2.28
CA SER A 72 22.93 -23.85 1.78
C SER A 72 22.20 -25.12 1.32
N SER A 73 21.26 -25.63 2.11
CA SER A 73 20.46 -26.81 1.71
C SER A 73 19.48 -26.55 0.57
N TYR A 74 19.09 -25.29 0.33
CA TYR A 74 18.28 -24.91 -0.82
C TYR A 74 19.10 -24.74 -2.10
N LEU A 75 20.32 -24.19 -2.01
CA LEU A 75 21.18 -23.95 -3.18
C LEU A 75 21.79 -25.23 -3.75
N ASP A 76 21.94 -26.26 -2.91
CA ASP A 76 22.39 -27.57 -3.37
C ASP A 76 21.23 -28.34 -4.05
N ASP A 77 21.29 -28.47 -5.37
CA ASP A 77 20.28 -29.15 -6.19
C ASP A 77 20.30 -30.68 -6.03
N ASP A 78 21.40 -31.25 -5.53
CA ASP A 78 21.59 -32.70 -5.36
C ASP A 78 21.50 -33.12 -3.89
N TYR A 79 21.05 -32.22 -3.01
CA TYR A 79 20.90 -32.46 -1.59
C TYR A 79 19.43 -32.53 -1.16
N ALA A 80 19.06 -33.64 -0.52
CA ALA A 80 17.78 -33.80 0.14
C ALA A 80 17.92 -33.51 1.64
N SER A 81 17.20 -32.51 2.14
CA SER A 81 17.17 -32.18 3.57
C SER A 81 15.89 -32.71 4.21
N SER A 82 16.01 -33.66 5.13
CA SER A 82 14.86 -34.13 5.93
C SER A 82 14.35 -33.06 6.90
N LYS A 83 15.26 -32.19 7.39
CA LYS A 83 14.96 -31.08 8.31
C LYS A 83 14.03 -30.05 7.69
N TYR A 84 14.31 -29.65 6.45
CA TYR A 84 13.50 -28.66 5.73
C TYR A 84 12.48 -29.29 4.76
N GLY A 85 12.52 -30.62 4.63
CA GLY A 85 11.66 -31.37 3.71
C GLY A 85 12.01 -31.10 2.25
N PHE A 86 13.28 -31.00 1.90
CA PHE A 86 13.72 -30.83 0.52
C PHE A 86 13.91 -32.19 -0.14
N THR A 87 13.35 -32.33 -1.35
CA THR A 87 13.43 -33.54 -2.18
C THR A 87 14.13 -33.21 -3.48
N ILE A 88 14.86 -34.18 -4.04
CA ILE A 88 15.50 -34.09 -5.35
C ILE A 88 14.55 -34.70 -6.39
N PRO A 89 14.37 -34.11 -7.59
CA PRO A 89 14.98 -32.86 -8.08
C PRO A 89 14.34 -31.59 -7.52
N SER A 90 14.96 -30.43 -7.72
CA SER A 90 14.40 -29.14 -7.30
C SER A 90 13.07 -28.87 -8.00
N THR A 91 12.02 -28.67 -7.20
CA THR A 91 10.65 -28.47 -7.67
C THR A 91 10.07 -27.17 -7.13
N THR A 92 8.96 -26.71 -7.70
CA THR A 92 8.15 -25.60 -7.15
C THR A 92 7.76 -25.82 -5.68
N ILE A 93 7.64 -27.07 -5.25
CA ILE A 93 7.37 -27.40 -3.85
C ILE A 93 8.56 -27.03 -2.95
N ARG A 94 9.80 -27.21 -3.44
CA ARG A 94 11.01 -26.83 -2.72
C ARG A 94 11.08 -25.33 -2.49
N THR A 95 10.76 -24.52 -3.51
CA THR A 95 10.75 -23.04 -3.40
C THR A 95 9.68 -22.54 -2.43
N GLN A 96 8.49 -23.12 -2.47
CA GLN A 96 7.42 -22.81 -1.52
C GLN A 96 7.78 -23.19 -0.08
N ARG A 97 8.42 -24.35 0.12
CA ARG A 97 8.88 -24.78 1.45
C ARG A 97 9.97 -23.86 1.97
N ALA A 98 10.96 -23.51 1.15
CA ALA A 98 12.01 -22.57 1.53
C ALA A 98 11.40 -21.21 1.95
N ALA A 99 10.47 -20.66 1.17
CA ALA A 99 9.78 -19.41 1.51
C ALA A 99 8.96 -19.50 2.82
N LYS A 100 8.35 -20.66 3.08
CA LYS A 100 7.62 -20.87 4.34
C LYS A 100 8.58 -20.96 5.53
N TRP A 101 9.72 -21.64 5.37
CA TRP A 101 10.73 -21.73 6.41
C TRP A 101 11.36 -20.37 6.73
N THR A 102 11.68 -19.56 5.71
CA THR A 102 12.19 -18.19 5.94
C THR A 102 11.19 -17.33 6.70
N GLN A 103 9.89 -17.50 6.44
CA GLN A 103 8.83 -16.81 7.18
C GLN A 103 8.72 -17.29 8.63
N LEU A 104 8.85 -18.59 8.89
CA LEU A 104 8.81 -19.14 10.25
C LEU A 104 9.99 -18.69 11.10
N MET A 105 11.16 -18.53 10.49
CA MET A 105 12.38 -18.06 11.18
C MET A 105 12.43 -16.53 11.34
N TYR A 106 11.41 -15.80 10.89
CA TYR A 106 11.43 -14.34 10.86
C TYR A 106 11.68 -13.71 12.24
N GLU A 107 10.99 -14.17 13.28
CA GLU A 107 11.13 -13.59 14.63
C GLU A 107 12.51 -13.87 15.23
N GLU A 108 13.03 -15.08 15.03
CA GLU A 108 14.37 -15.46 15.50
C GLU A 108 15.45 -14.63 14.81
N LEU A 109 15.38 -14.50 13.49
CA LEU A 109 16.32 -13.70 12.71
C LEU A 109 16.23 -12.22 13.06
N LYS A 110 15.02 -11.70 13.30
CA LYS A 110 14.82 -10.32 13.77
C LYS A 110 15.47 -10.10 15.13
N ASN A 111 15.32 -11.04 16.06
CA ASN A 111 15.96 -10.94 17.37
C ASN A 111 17.48 -10.92 17.24
N ILE A 112 18.06 -11.73 16.35
CA ILE A 112 19.51 -11.74 16.08
C ILE A 112 19.97 -10.39 15.50
N ASP A 113 19.24 -9.84 14.52
CA ASP A 113 19.51 -8.53 13.91
C ASP A 113 19.55 -7.41 14.96
N GLU A 114 18.64 -7.42 15.93
CA GLU A 114 18.54 -6.41 16.99
C GLU A 114 19.52 -6.61 18.15
N THR A 115 19.85 -7.86 18.52
CA THR A 115 20.60 -8.16 19.75
C THR A 115 22.09 -8.43 19.54
N ASP A 116 22.46 -9.09 18.43
CA ASP A 116 23.84 -9.51 18.16
C ASP A 116 24.60 -8.50 17.27
N ASN A 117 23.94 -7.38 16.95
CA ASN A 117 24.47 -6.31 16.10
C ASN A 117 24.93 -6.81 14.71
N GLN A 118 24.41 -7.96 14.28
CA GLN A 118 24.65 -8.55 12.97
C GLN A 118 23.61 -7.98 12.00
N ILE A 119 24.05 -7.12 11.07
CA ILE A 119 23.15 -6.48 10.10
C ILE A 119 22.72 -7.52 9.06
N LEU A 120 21.58 -8.16 9.29
CA LEU A 120 20.95 -9.13 8.39
C LEU A 120 20.02 -8.45 7.39
N SER A 121 19.45 -7.30 7.75
CA SER A 121 18.49 -6.54 6.95
C SER A 121 19.15 -5.52 6.01
N TYR A 122 18.44 -5.14 4.94
CA TYR A 122 18.90 -4.15 3.96
C TYR A 122 18.90 -2.72 4.53
N GLY A 123 20.01 -2.01 4.31
CA GLY A 123 20.13 -0.59 4.63
C GLY A 123 19.45 0.29 3.58
N TYR A 124 19.17 1.55 3.94
CA TYR A 124 18.62 2.52 3.00
C TYR A 124 19.63 2.85 1.87
N ASP A 125 20.90 3.01 2.22
CA ASP A 125 22.00 3.35 1.32
C ASP A 125 22.28 2.28 0.26
N GLU A 126 22.05 1.02 0.59
CA GLU A 126 22.18 -0.09 -0.38
C GLU A 126 20.99 -0.19 -1.33
N LEU A 127 19.84 0.34 -0.93
CA LEU A 127 18.61 0.25 -1.70
C LEU A 127 18.44 1.42 -2.68
N PHE A 128 18.95 2.61 -2.34
CA PHE A 128 18.88 3.80 -3.19
C PHE A 128 20.23 4.13 -3.79
N ILE A 129 20.36 3.90 -5.10
CA ILE A 129 21.51 4.38 -5.87
C ILE A 129 21.40 5.88 -6.15
N LYS A 130 20.18 6.39 -6.37
CA LYS A 130 19.92 7.81 -6.65
C LYS A 130 18.47 8.18 -6.41
N CYS A 131 18.22 9.30 -5.74
CA CYS A 131 16.89 9.91 -5.63
C CYS A 131 16.90 11.30 -6.30
N VAL A 132 16.14 11.44 -7.39
CA VAL A 132 15.98 12.72 -8.11
C VAL A 132 14.50 13.03 -8.28
N PHE A 133 14.11 14.24 -7.90
CA PHE A 133 12.78 14.77 -8.17
C PHE A 133 12.86 16.18 -8.74
N ASN A 134 12.17 16.42 -9.86
CA ASN A 134 12.11 17.73 -10.49
C ASN A 134 13.52 18.35 -10.72
N THR A 135 14.43 17.55 -11.27
CA THR A 135 15.86 17.90 -11.51
C THR A 135 16.65 18.35 -10.27
N LYS A 136 16.19 17.99 -9.07
CA LYS A 136 16.90 18.19 -7.81
C LYS A 136 17.08 16.86 -7.08
N ASP A 137 18.15 16.73 -6.33
CA ASP A 137 18.37 15.57 -5.47
C ASP A 137 17.45 15.65 -4.24
N CYS A 138 16.99 14.49 -3.77
CA CYS A 138 15.99 14.43 -2.70
C CYS A 138 16.54 14.82 -1.32
N ASP A 139 17.87 14.79 -1.13
CA ASP A 139 18.54 15.07 0.15
C ASP A 139 18.83 16.57 0.37
N GLU A 140 18.59 17.42 -0.62
CA GLU A 140 18.81 18.88 -0.54
C GLU A 140 17.51 19.65 -0.23
N SER A 141 16.76 19.21 0.79
CA SER A 141 15.57 19.93 1.30
C SER A 141 15.91 20.99 2.33
#